data_AF-A0A260LYD4-F1
#
_entry.id   AF-A0A260LYD4-F1
#
_cell.length_a   1.000
_cell.length_b   1.000
_cell.length_c   1.000
_cell.angle_alpha   90.00
_cell.angle_beta   90.00
_cell.angle_gamma   90.00
#
_symmetry.space_group_name_H-M   'P 1'
#
loop_
_entity.id
_entity.type
_entity.pdbx_description
1 polymer ?
#
loop_
_entity_poly.entity_id
_entity_poly.type
_entity_poly.pdbx_seq_one_letter_code
_entity_poly.pdbx_strand_id
1 'polypeptide(L)'
;MPEPIHAVSPLATDIPAGLDVDSIVATVRESGVSAPADEEAGLSAAVARAEDHGIDLSIVIVPTEPRHDSQLRDLATAVGAREGGTVLVLSPGQVGTFSDSISRVTLEAGQDRTYTGNHVVAADNFVDTLVEDQTPWGLLTGGLVIVVAAVATLTAAVKVRRYRSRSESKDHAHSEPVSD
;
A
#
# COMPACT_ATOMS: atom_id res chain seq x y z
N MET A 1 37.95 11.46 -18.63
CA MET A 1 37.72 11.12 -17.22
C MET A 1 36.22 11.24 -17.00
N PRO A 2 35.49 10.17 -16.63
CA PRO A 2 34.07 10.32 -16.32
C PRO A 2 33.91 11.12 -15.02
N GLU A 3 32.96 12.05 -15.00
CA GLU A 3 32.63 12.90 -13.84
C GLU A 3 32.15 12.05 -12.65
N PRO A 4 32.48 12.43 -11.41
CA PRO A 4 31.93 11.77 -10.23
C PRO A 4 30.43 12.06 -10.15
N ILE A 5 29.63 11.00 -10.05
CA ILE A 5 28.20 11.11 -9.72
C ILE A 5 28.12 11.85 -8.38
N HIS A 6 27.51 13.03 -8.37
CA HIS A 6 27.15 13.72 -7.13
C HIS A 6 26.27 12.77 -6.31
N ALA A 7 26.84 12.18 -5.26
CA ALA A 7 26.09 11.47 -4.26
C ALA A 7 25.10 12.48 -3.66
N VAL A 8 23.82 12.32 -3.97
CA VAL A 8 22.74 13.00 -3.26
C VAL A 8 22.90 12.55 -1.82
N SER A 9 23.34 13.45 -0.94
CA SER A 9 23.36 13.14 0.49
C SER A 9 21.94 12.78 0.89
N PRO A 10 21.71 11.66 1.61
CA PRO A 10 20.40 11.41 2.19
C PRO A 10 20.08 12.64 3.05
N LEU A 11 18.95 13.27 2.78
CA LEU A 11 18.46 14.36 3.61
C LEU A 11 18.42 13.83 5.04
N ALA A 12 18.98 14.59 5.98
CA ALA A 12 18.83 14.29 7.39
C ALA A 12 17.33 14.11 7.66
N THR A 13 16.98 12.99 8.28
CA THR A 13 15.59 12.66 8.64
C THR A 13 15.01 13.83 9.44
N ASP A 14 13.92 14.43 8.95
CA ASP A 14 13.28 15.56 9.62
C ASP A 14 12.36 15.01 10.73
N ILE A 15 12.93 14.79 11.92
CA ILE A 15 12.23 14.21 13.07
C ILE A 15 11.52 15.33 13.87
N PRO A 16 10.30 15.09 14.41
CA PRO A 16 9.63 16.07 15.27
C PRO A 16 10.53 16.54 16.42
N ALA A 17 10.51 17.83 16.71
CA ALA A 17 11.40 18.43 17.70
C ALA A 17 11.21 17.83 19.10
N GLY A 18 12.32 17.53 19.78
CA GLY A 18 12.30 17.00 21.14
C GLY A 18 12.15 15.47 21.24
N LEU A 19 12.06 14.75 20.11
CA LEU A 19 12.12 13.30 20.10
C LEU A 19 13.56 12.80 19.98
N ASP A 20 13.91 11.83 20.82
CA ASP A 20 15.16 11.08 20.74
C ASP A 20 14.89 9.69 20.15
N VAL A 21 15.35 9.47 18.91
CA VAL A 21 15.13 8.21 18.20
C VAL A 21 15.87 7.05 18.89
N ASP A 22 17.02 7.28 19.51
CA ASP A 22 17.76 6.21 20.21
C ASP A 22 16.96 5.70 21.42
N SER A 23 16.35 6.61 22.19
CA SER A 23 15.48 6.30 23.32
C SER A 23 14.17 5.60 22.89
N ILE A 24 13.54 6.08 21.81
CA ILE A 24 12.34 5.43 21.25
C ILE A 24 12.65 4.00 20.83
N VAL A 25 13.76 3.81 20.10
CA VAL A 25 14.21 2.48 19.66
C VAL A 25 14.50 1.57 20.84
N ALA A 26 15.15 2.07 21.90
CA ALA A 26 15.41 1.27 23.09
C ALA A 26 14.10 0.84 23.78
N THR A 27 13.15 1.75 23.94
CA THR A 27 11.83 1.48 24.54
C THR A 27 11.06 0.45 23.70
N VAL A 28 10.96 0.67 22.39
CA VAL A 28 10.26 -0.22 21.46
C VAL A 28 10.89 -1.62 21.45
N ARG A 29 12.23 -1.73 21.53
CA ARG A 29 12.89 -3.04 21.60
C ARG A 29 12.52 -3.83 22.86
N GLU A 30 12.20 -3.14 23.94
CA GLU A 30 11.86 -3.76 25.23
C GLU A 30 10.38 -4.17 25.30
N SER A 31 9.46 -3.34 24.82
CA SER A 31 8.02 -3.50 25.02
C SER A 31 7.19 -3.59 23.74
N GLY A 32 7.78 -3.31 22.58
CA GLY A 32 7.07 -3.10 21.31
C GLY A 32 6.32 -1.75 21.23
N VAL A 33 6.24 -0.99 22.33
CA VAL A 33 5.41 0.21 22.44
C VAL A 33 6.14 1.35 23.14
N SER A 34 6.27 2.48 22.46
CA SER A 34 6.69 3.76 23.05
C SER A 34 5.50 4.71 23.12
N ALA A 35 4.78 4.75 24.25
CA ALA A 35 3.53 5.48 24.42
C ALA A 35 3.32 6.02 25.84
N PRO A 36 2.33 6.91 26.06
CA PRO A 36 1.82 7.22 27.39
C PRO A 36 1.33 5.97 28.14
N ALA A 37 1.57 5.93 29.46
CA ALA A 37 1.31 4.75 30.29
C ALA A 37 -0.16 4.31 30.35
N ASP A 38 -1.10 5.22 30.12
CA ASP A 38 -2.54 4.94 30.08
C ASP A 38 -2.99 4.25 28.78
N GLU A 39 -2.20 4.32 27.71
CA GLU A 39 -2.48 3.67 26.42
C GLU A 39 -1.65 2.39 26.21
N GLU A 40 -0.54 2.24 26.93
CA GLU A 40 0.46 1.17 26.76
C GLU A 40 -0.15 -0.23 26.74
N ALA A 41 -1.08 -0.53 27.65
CA ALA A 41 -1.72 -1.85 27.71
C ALA A 41 -2.55 -2.16 26.46
N GLY A 42 -3.30 -1.19 25.93
CA GLY A 42 -4.10 -1.38 24.72
C GLY A 42 -3.23 -1.53 23.47
N LEU A 43 -2.17 -0.72 23.37
CA LEU A 43 -1.23 -0.79 22.25
C LEU A 43 -0.40 -2.09 22.29
N SER A 44 -0.01 -2.56 23.48
CA SER A 44 0.71 -3.83 23.64
C SER A 44 -0.16 -5.01 23.22
N ALA A 45 -1.47 -4.95 23.46
CA ALA A 45 -2.40 -5.97 22.95
C ALA A 45 -2.46 -5.98 21.42
N ALA A 46 -2.42 -4.81 20.76
CA ALA A 46 -2.35 -4.73 19.30
C ALA A 46 -1.02 -5.31 18.76
N VAL A 47 0.11 -5.01 19.40
CA VAL A 47 1.43 -5.60 19.07
C VAL A 47 1.39 -7.13 19.19
N ALA A 48 0.91 -7.66 20.33
CA ALA A 48 0.81 -9.10 20.55
C ALA A 48 -0.08 -9.78 19.49
N ARG A 49 -1.20 -9.13 19.13
CA ARG A 49 -2.07 -9.63 18.07
C ARG A 49 -1.39 -9.64 16.70
N ALA A 50 -0.59 -8.62 16.37
CA ALA A 50 0.18 -8.63 15.14
C ALA A 50 1.21 -9.78 15.13
N GLU A 51 1.87 -10.01 16.26
CA GLU A 51 2.84 -11.11 16.44
C GLU A 51 2.19 -12.49 16.28
N ASP A 52 0.98 -12.70 16.82
CA ASP A 52 0.19 -13.92 16.63
C ASP A 52 -0.08 -14.25 15.13
N HIS A 53 -0.04 -13.22 14.28
CA HIS A 53 -0.17 -13.33 12.82
C HIS A 53 1.18 -13.25 12.07
N GLY A 54 2.30 -13.32 12.78
CA GLY A 54 3.64 -13.31 12.21
C GLY A 54 4.13 -11.93 11.75
N ILE A 55 3.52 -10.85 12.24
CA ILE A 55 3.91 -9.48 11.96
C ILE A 55 4.67 -8.93 13.18
N ASP A 56 5.96 -8.67 13.02
CA ASP A 56 6.74 -7.93 14.01
C ASP A 56 6.33 -6.45 13.96
N LEU A 57 5.51 -6.02 14.93
CA LEU A 57 4.93 -4.67 15.00
C LEU A 57 5.50 -3.90 16.17
N SER A 58 5.97 -2.70 15.88
CA SER A 58 6.35 -1.67 16.84
C SER A 58 5.41 -0.48 16.76
N ILE A 59 4.98 0.07 17.89
CA ILE A 59 4.09 1.24 17.95
C ILE A 59 4.75 2.39 18.69
N VAL A 60 4.70 3.60 18.11
CA VAL A 60 5.22 4.83 18.73
C VAL A 60 4.14 5.89 18.72
N ILE A 61 3.84 6.46 19.89
CA ILE A 61 2.93 7.60 20.02
C ILE A 61 3.75 8.88 20.15
N VAL A 62 3.50 9.83 19.24
CA VAL A 62 4.02 11.19 19.28
C VAL A 62 2.93 12.10 19.85
N PRO A 63 3.07 12.60 21.09
CA PRO A 63 1.97 13.30 21.78
C PRO A 63 1.54 14.62 21.15
N THR A 64 2.41 15.23 20.34
CA THR A 64 2.17 16.53 19.71
C THR A 64 2.14 16.39 18.20
N GLU A 65 1.30 17.17 17.54
CA GLU A 65 1.26 17.18 16.09
C GLU A 65 2.62 17.59 15.49
N PRO A 66 3.17 16.84 14.53
CA PRO A 66 4.35 17.24 13.79
C PRO A 66 4.10 18.53 13.00
N ARG A 67 5.18 19.18 12.57
CA ARG A 67 5.09 20.35 11.70
C ARG A 67 4.75 19.97 10.26
N HIS A 68 5.19 18.80 9.82
CA HIS A 68 4.94 18.26 8.50
C HIS A 68 4.58 16.78 8.60
N ASP A 69 3.61 16.33 7.82
CA ASP A 69 3.14 14.94 7.79
C ASP A 69 4.29 13.96 7.50
N SER A 70 5.28 14.40 6.71
CA SER A 70 6.47 13.61 6.41
C SER A 70 7.30 13.25 7.65
N GLN A 71 7.25 14.03 8.73
CA GLN A 71 8.08 13.82 9.91
C GLN A 71 7.75 12.49 10.64
N LEU A 72 6.48 12.05 10.63
CA LEU A 72 6.13 10.76 11.24
C LEU A 72 6.57 9.58 10.37
N ARG A 73 6.46 9.71 9.05
CA ARG A 73 6.98 8.70 8.11
C ARG A 73 8.49 8.57 8.23
N ASP A 74 9.16 9.71 8.36
CA ASP A 74 10.60 9.82 8.54
C ASP A 74 11.02 9.19 9.89
N LEU A 75 10.27 9.42 10.97
CA LEU A 75 10.44 8.75 12.26
C LEU A 75 10.21 7.22 12.16
N ALA A 76 9.13 6.79 11.53
CA ALA A 76 8.85 5.37 11.31
C ALA A 76 10.00 4.68 10.56
N THR A 77 10.52 5.35 9.52
CA THR A 77 11.67 4.88 8.75
C THR A 77 12.95 4.81 9.60
N ALA A 78 13.19 5.81 10.45
CA ALA A 78 14.38 5.83 11.31
C ALA A 78 14.35 4.73 12.38
N VAL A 79 13.18 4.47 12.98
CA VAL A 79 12.99 3.36 13.93
C VAL A 79 13.12 2.02 13.19
N GLY A 80 12.41 1.85 12.08
CA GLY A 80 12.43 0.62 11.29
C GLY A 80 13.79 0.30 10.67
N ALA A 81 14.61 1.30 10.35
CA ALA A 81 15.99 1.09 9.89
C ALA A 81 16.91 0.49 10.98
N ARG A 82 16.50 0.55 12.26
CA ARG A 82 17.28 0.09 13.41
C ARG A 82 16.69 -1.18 14.05
N GLU A 83 15.37 -1.29 14.10
CA GLU A 83 14.67 -2.47 14.64
C GLU A 83 14.27 -3.49 13.58
N GLY A 84 14.01 -3.06 12.33
CA GLY A 84 13.37 -3.90 11.32
C GLY A 84 11.86 -3.98 11.51
N GLY A 85 11.22 -4.93 10.82
CA GLY A 85 9.80 -5.24 10.99
C GLY A 85 8.88 -4.14 10.47
N THR A 86 7.74 -3.98 11.14
CA THR A 86 6.70 -2.99 10.84
C THR A 86 6.61 -1.97 11.97
N VAL A 87 6.61 -0.68 11.63
CA VAL A 87 6.51 0.42 12.60
C VAL A 87 5.28 1.25 12.29
N LEU A 88 4.44 1.46 13.30
CA LEU A 88 3.30 2.37 13.28
C LEU A 88 3.59 3.55 14.21
N VAL A 89 3.65 4.77 13.65
CA VAL A 89 3.81 6.01 14.39
C VAL A 89 2.49 6.79 14.32
N LEU A 90 1.93 7.16 15.48
CA LEU A 90 0.67 7.90 15.56
C LEU A 90 0.87 9.22 16.30
N SER A 91 0.26 10.29 15.76
CA SER A 91 -0.02 11.54 16.48
C SER A 91 -1.54 11.75 16.52
N PRO A 92 -2.06 12.79 17.19
CA PRO A 92 -3.50 13.03 17.25
C PRO A 92 -4.19 13.15 15.88
N GLY A 93 -3.51 13.68 14.86
CA GLY A 93 -4.08 13.90 13.53
C GLY A 93 -3.29 13.33 12.35
N GLN A 94 -2.12 12.73 12.57
CA GLN A 94 -1.24 12.23 11.53
C GLN A 94 -0.73 10.82 11.87
N VAL A 95 -0.22 10.15 10.84
CA VAL A 95 0.30 8.79 10.94
C VAL A 95 1.52 8.64 10.03
N GLY A 96 2.49 7.86 10.50
CA GLY A 96 3.63 7.43 9.72
C GLY A 96 3.81 5.93 9.84
N THR A 97 4.11 5.27 8.73
CA THR A 97 4.31 3.82 8.72
C THR A 97 5.61 3.45 8.02
N PHE A 98 6.19 2.34 8.44
CA PHE A 98 7.30 1.66 7.78
C PHE A 98 7.08 0.15 7.86
N SER A 99 7.49 -0.58 6.83
CA SER A 99 7.59 -2.04 6.91
C SER A 99 8.63 -2.54 5.91
N ASP A 100 9.41 -3.55 6.31
CA ASP A 100 10.36 -4.25 5.43
C ASP A 100 9.75 -5.47 4.71
N SER A 101 8.55 -5.88 5.11
CA SER A 101 7.94 -7.16 4.72
C SER A 101 6.49 -7.01 4.24
N ILE A 102 5.75 -6.02 4.74
CA ILE A 102 4.39 -5.73 4.30
C ILE A 102 4.43 -4.91 3.00
N SER A 103 3.62 -5.31 2.02
CA SER A 103 3.52 -4.57 0.77
C SER A 103 3.05 -3.15 1.01
N ARG A 104 3.61 -2.18 0.27
CA ARG A 104 3.23 -0.77 0.40
C ARG A 104 1.72 -0.55 0.27
N VAL A 105 1.05 -1.25 -0.65
CA VAL A 105 -0.40 -1.09 -0.85
C VAL A 105 -1.18 -1.52 0.39
N THR A 106 -0.80 -2.62 1.04
CA THR A 106 -1.41 -3.07 2.30
C THR A 106 -1.13 -2.08 3.43
N LEU A 107 0.10 -1.58 3.52
CA LEU A 107 0.50 -0.64 4.57
C LEU A 107 -0.29 0.68 4.49
N GLU A 108 -0.43 1.24 3.28
CA GLU A 108 -1.19 2.47 3.03
C GLU A 108 -2.70 2.24 3.29
N ALA A 109 -3.23 1.06 2.93
CA ALA A 109 -4.61 0.71 3.26
C ALA A 109 -4.86 0.61 4.78
N GLY A 110 -3.88 0.11 5.54
CA GLY A 110 -3.93 0.11 7.00
C GLY A 110 -3.89 1.53 7.56
N GLN A 111 -2.99 2.36 7.03
CA GLN A 111 -2.85 3.76 7.40
C GLN A 111 -4.16 4.55 7.21
N ASP A 112 -4.91 4.30 6.14
CA ASP A 112 -6.18 4.98 5.88
C ASP A 112 -7.24 4.74 6.98
N ARG A 113 -7.07 3.69 7.81
CA ARG A 113 -7.99 3.35 8.91
C ARG A 113 -7.55 3.84 10.29
N THR A 114 -6.43 4.53 10.40
CA THR A 114 -5.88 5.00 11.69
C THR A 114 -6.40 6.36 12.14
N TYR A 115 -7.10 7.11 11.27
CA TYR A 115 -7.63 8.45 11.57
C TYR A 115 -8.90 8.40 12.44
N THR A 116 -8.77 7.95 13.69
CA THR A 116 -9.91 7.69 14.60
C THR A 116 -9.99 8.67 15.78
N GLY A 117 -8.89 9.36 16.10
CA GLY A 117 -8.75 10.19 17.31
C GLY A 117 -8.50 9.39 18.60
N ASN A 118 -8.34 8.06 18.52
CA ASN A 118 -7.95 7.20 19.63
C ASN A 118 -6.86 6.22 19.16
N HIS A 119 -5.67 6.27 19.76
CA HIS A 119 -4.53 5.53 19.23
C HIS A 119 -4.68 4.01 19.35
N VAL A 120 -5.34 3.51 20.40
CA VAL A 120 -5.60 2.07 20.56
C VAL A 120 -6.52 1.56 19.45
N VAL A 121 -7.63 2.27 19.18
CA VAL A 121 -8.53 1.91 18.08
C VAL A 121 -7.84 2.04 16.72
N ALA A 122 -6.99 3.06 16.56
CA ALA A 122 -6.20 3.23 15.33
C ALA A 122 -5.23 2.07 15.10
N ALA A 123 -4.50 1.65 16.14
CA ALA A 123 -3.61 0.49 16.09
C ALA A 123 -4.40 -0.79 15.80
N ASP A 124 -5.57 -0.96 16.40
CA ASP A 124 -6.40 -2.13 16.15
C ASP A 124 -6.89 -2.22 14.71
N ASN A 125 -7.40 -1.12 14.16
CA ASN A 125 -7.82 -1.05 12.76
C ASN A 125 -6.65 -1.29 11.79
N PHE A 126 -5.45 -0.82 12.15
CA PHE A 126 -4.25 -1.04 11.37
C PHE A 126 -3.91 -2.53 11.32
N VAL A 127 -3.82 -3.19 12.49
CA VAL A 127 -3.55 -4.63 12.60
C VAL A 127 -4.62 -5.44 11.86
N ASP A 128 -5.91 -5.12 12.04
CA ASP A 128 -7.01 -5.75 11.30
C ASP A 128 -6.76 -5.74 9.79
N THR A 129 -6.35 -4.59 9.26
CA THR A 129 -6.08 -4.44 7.82
C THR A 129 -4.86 -5.25 7.36
N LEU A 130 -3.86 -5.42 8.22
CA LEU A 130 -2.66 -6.18 7.87
C LEU A 130 -2.90 -7.69 7.88
N VAL A 131 -3.78 -8.18 8.76
CA VAL A 131 -4.04 -9.62 8.93
C VAL A 131 -5.26 -10.11 8.14
N GLU A 132 -6.11 -9.21 7.66
CA GLU A 132 -7.24 -9.53 6.79
C GLU A 132 -6.80 -10.08 5.43
N ASP A 133 -7.58 -11.02 4.88
CA ASP A 133 -7.42 -11.51 3.52
C ASP A 133 -7.63 -10.36 2.52
N GLN A 134 -6.53 -9.90 1.93
CA GLN A 134 -6.59 -8.81 0.98
C GLN A 134 -7.40 -9.21 -0.27
N THR A 135 -8.25 -8.29 -0.73
CA THR A 135 -9.05 -8.52 -1.95
C THR A 135 -8.10 -8.80 -3.11
N PRO A 136 -8.27 -9.92 -3.85
CA PRO A 136 -7.34 -10.35 -4.89
C PRO A 136 -7.57 -9.55 -6.18
N TRP A 137 -7.32 -8.24 -6.13
CA TRP A 137 -7.54 -7.30 -7.24
C TRP A 137 -6.85 -7.75 -8.53
N GLY A 138 -5.66 -8.36 -8.44
CA GLY A 138 -4.96 -8.92 -9.59
C GLY A 138 -5.75 -10.03 -10.30
N LEU A 139 -6.39 -10.94 -9.55
CA LEU A 139 -7.23 -11.98 -10.14
C LEU A 139 -8.50 -11.39 -10.75
N LEU A 140 -9.14 -10.45 -10.05
CA LEU A 140 -10.35 -9.79 -10.53
C LEU A 140 -10.10 -8.99 -11.82
N THR A 141 -9.06 -8.16 -11.83
CA THR A 141 -8.68 -7.34 -12.99
C THR A 141 -8.16 -8.21 -14.13
N GLY A 142 -7.34 -9.23 -13.85
CA GLY A 142 -6.90 -10.20 -14.86
C GLY A 142 -8.08 -10.92 -15.51
N GLY A 143 -9.05 -11.39 -14.71
CA GLY A 143 -10.29 -11.98 -15.21
C GLY A 143 -11.09 -11.01 -16.10
N LEU A 144 -11.23 -9.75 -15.66
CA LEU A 144 -11.90 -8.72 -16.45
C LEU A 144 -11.21 -8.48 -17.80
N VAL A 145 -9.88 -8.41 -17.83
CA VAL A 145 -9.10 -8.25 -19.07
C VAL A 145 -9.34 -9.44 -20.01
N ILE A 146 -9.36 -10.67 -19.50
CA ILE A 146 -9.64 -11.87 -20.30
C ILE A 146 -11.04 -11.81 -20.90
N VAL A 147 -12.05 -11.40 -20.12
CA VAL A 147 -13.43 -11.25 -20.61
C VAL A 147 -13.50 -10.22 -21.73
N VAL A 148 -12.89 -9.04 -21.55
CA VAL A 148 -12.86 -7.99 -22.57
C VAL A 148 -12.16 -8.47 -23.84
N ALA A 149 -11.03 -9.16 -23.72
CA ALA A 149 -10.30 -9.73 -24.86
C ALA A 149 -11.14 -10.76 -25.62
N ALA A 150 -11.89 -11.62 -24.91
CA ALA A 150 -12.79 -12.60 -25.53
C ALA A 150 -13.91 -11.91 -26.33
N VAL A 151 -14.57 -10.90 -25.74
CA VAL A 151 -15.62 -10.12 -26.41
C VAL A 151 -15.09 -9.39 -27.64
N ALA A 152 -13.92 -8.77 -27.54
CA ALA A 152 -13.26 -8.11 -28.67
C ALA A 152 -12.95 -9.09 -29.80
N THR A 153 -12.40 -10.27 -29.46
CA THR A 153 -12.07 -11.33 -30.43
C THR A 153 -13.31 -11.85 -31.15
N LEU A 154 -14.39 -12.13 -30.39
CA LEU A 154 -15.67 -12.57 -30.95
C LEU A 154 -16.26 -11.51 -31.90
N THR A 155 -16.24 -10.25 -31.49
CA THR A 155 -16.73 -9.13 -32.30
C THR A 155 -15.94 -8.97 -33.60
N ALA A 156 -14.61 -9.06 -33.52
CA ALA A 156 -13.73 -9.01 -34.69
C ALA A 156 -14.01 -10.18 -35.64
N ALA A 157 -14.17 -11.40 -35.13
CA ALA A 157 -14.49 -12.58 -35.94
C ALA A 157 -15.83 -12.44 -36.67
N VAL A 158 -16.88 -11.95 -36.00
CA VAL A 158 -18.19 -11.68 -36.61
C VAL A 158 -18.07 -10.59 -37.69
N LYS A 159 -17.31 -9.53 -37.44
CA LYS A 159 -17.10 -8.44 -38.39
C LYS A 159 -16.37 -8.93 -39.65
N VAL A 160 -15.29 -9.69 -39.51
CA VAL A 160 -14.54 -10.28 -40.63
C VAL A 160 -15.42 -11.22 -41.47
N ARG A 161 -16.24 -12.07 -40.81
CA ARG A 161 -17.21 -12.94 -41.51
C ARG A 161 -18.21 -12.12 -42.35
N ARG A 162 -18.78 -11.06 -41.78
CA ARG A 162 -19.72 -10.18 -42.50
C ARG A 162 -19.08 -9.46 -43.70
N TYR A 163 -17.84 -9.01 -43.59
CA TYR A 163 -17.15 -8.39 -44.72
C TYR A 163 -16.90 -9.38 -45.85
N ARG A 164 -16.47 -10.61 -45.54
CA ARG A 164 -16.26 -11.67 -46.56
C ARG A 164 -17.52 -12.01 -47.33
N SER A 165 -18.64 -12.24 -46.64
CA SER A 165 -19.92 -12.54 -47.29
C SER A 165 -20.43 -11.40 -48.18
N ARG A 166 -20.11 -10.14 -47.83
CA ARG A 166 -20.51 -8.97 -48.63
C ARG A 166 -19.65 -8.79 -49.88
N SER A 167 -18.39 -9.19 -49.85
CA SER A 167 -17.50 -9.21 -51.02
C SER A 167 -17.96 -10.24 -52.05
N GLU A 168 -18.28 -11.46 -51.60
CA GLU A 168 -18.75 -12.55 -52.47
C GLU A 168 -20.08 -12.22 -53.18
N SER A 169 -21.03 -11.57 -52.49
CA SER A 169 -22.27 -11.10 -53.14
C SER A 169 -22.03 -9.97 -54.16
N LYS A 170 -20.99 -9.14 -53.98
CA LYS A 170 -20.66 -8.07 -54.93
C LYS A 170 -20.01 -8.61 -56.21
N ASP A 171 -19.11 -9.60 -56.09
CA ASP A 171 -18.49 -10.23 -57.25
C ASP A 171 -19.51 -11.00 -58.09
N HIS A 172 -20.46 -11.71 -57.46
CA HIS A 172 -21.54 -12.38 -58.20
C HIS A 172 -22.47 -11.40 -58.93
N ALA A 173 -22.81 -10.26 -58.33
CA ALA A 173 -23.65 -9.24 -58.97
C ALA A 173 -22.95 -8.51 -60.14
N HIS A 174 -21.61 -8.49 -60.18
CA HIS A 174 -20.85 -7.93 -61.30
C HIS A 174 -20.60 -8.94 -62.43
N SER A 175 -20.86 -10.24 -62.18
CA SER A 175 -20.59 -11.34 -63.10
C SER A 175 -21.80 -11.77 -63.94
N GLU A 176 -23.01 -11.26 -63.67
CA GLU A 176 -24.15 -11.51 -64.55
C GLU A 176 -23.99 -10.73 -65.87
N PRO A 177 -23.87 -11.40 -67.03
CA PRO A 177 -23.83 -10.71 -68.31
C PRO A 177 -25.24 -10.22 -68.64
N VAL A 178 -25.37 -8.91 -68.86
CA VAL A 178 -26.57 -8.31 -69.48
C VAL A 178 -26.76 -9.01 -70.83
N SER A 179 -27.78 -9.86 -70.91
CA SER A 179 -28.24 -10.45 -72.16
C SER A 179 -29.38 -9.57 -72.68
N ASP A 180 -29.12 -8.87 -73.79
CA ASP A 180 -30.11 -8.17 -74.62
C ASP A 180 -31.07 -9.14 -75.32
#